data_AF-A0A9W9P8C0-F1
#
_entry.id   AF-A0A9W9P8C0-F1
#
_cell.length_a   1.000
_cell.length_b   1.000
_cell.length_c   1.000
_cell.angle_alpha   90.00
_cell.angle_beta   90.00
_cell.angle_gamma   90.00
#
_symmetry.space_group_name_H-M   'P 1'
#
loop_
_entity.id
_entity.type
_entity.pdbx_description
1 polymer ?
#
loop_
_entity_poly.entity_id
_entity_poly.type
_entity_poly.pdbx_seq_one_letter_code
_entity_poly.pdbx_strand_id
1 'polypeptide(L)'
;MFHLWTWELLITFCYVWPRWFSWFMRNFFAAYSYCILGRLLNQVYIRYAADDWDISWMIDYTIFAWFMGTIHVQEFYDLEGDRNADRETLPMLLSPRGLVYLRVGTSAFLVAFSTGLAYWSYLKMDQDMMIGPMAALQLILSTYLAYRVVALEGYKEDRATYHHYYYPPVFAILFTLVLVTK
;
A
#
# COMPACT_ATOMS: atom_id res chain seq x y z
N MET A 1 3.50 10.92 -21.36
CA MET A 1 3.80 12.33 -20.97
C MET A 1 2.89 12.85 -19.87
N PHE A 2 1.57 12.65 -19.91
CA PHE A 2 0.64 13.11 -18.87
C PHE A 2 1.06 12.75 -17.43
N HIS A 3 1.46 11.50 -17.17
CA HIS A 3 1.89 11.07 -15.82
C HIS A 3 3.14 11.80 -15.29
N LEU A 4 4.06 12.22 -16.17
CA LEU A 4 5.22 13.03 -15.77
C LEU A 4 4.78 14.45 -15.41
N TRP A 5 3.83 15.03 -16.13
CA TRP A 5 3.24 16.31 -15.76
C TRP A 5 2.52 16.24 -14.40
N THR A 6 1.75 15.18 -14.16
CA THR A 6 1.10 14.97 -12.86
C THR A 6 2.13 14.82 -11.74
N TRP A 7 3.25 14.15 -12.00
CA TRP A 7 4.37 14.02 -11.07
C TRP A 7 4.97 15.37 -10.69
N GLU A 8 5.32 16.19 -11.69
CA GLU A 8 5.90 17.53 -11.47
C GLU A 8 4.92 18.46 -10.74
N LEU A 9 3.63 18.41 -11.08
CA LEU A 9 2.60 19.17 -10.37
C LEU A 9 2.51 18.74 -8.91
N LEU A 10 2.49 17.44 -8.64
CA LEU A 10 2.41 16.91 -7.30
C LEU A 10 3.64 17.31 -6.46
N ILE A 11 4.84 17.20 -7.03
CA ILE A 11 6.07 17.71 -6.39
C ILE A 11 5.94 19.20 -6.11
N THR A 12 5.45 19.98 -7.07
CA THR A 12 5.28 21.43 -6.92
C THR A 12 4.36 21.75 -5.74
N PHE A 13 3.19 21.12 -5.67
CA PHE A 13 2.23 21.36 -4.57
C PHE A 13 2.77 20.92 -3.20
N CYS A 14 3.45 19.77 -3.13
CA CYS A 14 3.95 19.21 -1.88
C CYS A 14 5.23 19.90 -1.38
N TYR A 15 6.15 20.29 -2.25
CA TYR A 15 7.50 20.73 -1.88
C TYR A 15 7.84 22.18 -2.26
N VAL A 16 7.16 22.78 -3.25
CA VAL A 16 7.51 24.11 -3.76
C VAL A 16 6.52 25.17 -3.30
N TRP A 17 5.26 25.07 -3.72
CA TRP A 17 4.20 26.03 -3.46
C TRP A 17 2.82 25.36 -3.62
N PRO A 18 1.92 25.41 -2.62
CA PRO A 18 2.00 26.14 -1.35
C PRO A 18 2.77 25.41 -0.24
N ARG A 19 3.45 24.28 -0.55
CA ARG A 19 4.11 23.39 0.42
C ARG A 19 3.12 22.69 1.34
N TRP A 20 2.05 22.13 0.75
CA TRP A 20 1.09 21.31 1.49
C TRP A 20 1.70 19.96 1.84
N PHE A 21 2.45 19.93 2.94
CA PHE A 21 3.18 18.76 3.41
C PHE A 21 2.66 18.25 4.77
N SER A 22 1.34 18.10 4.88
CA SER A 22 0.71 17.44 6.04
C SER A 22 0.98 15.93 6.04
N TRP A 23 0.76 15.27 7.17
CA TRP A 23 0.86 13.81 7.29
C TRP A 23 0.04 13.09 6.20
N PHE A 24 -1.16 13.59 5.89
CA PHE A 24 -2.03 13.01 4.87
C PHE A 24 -1.44 13.19 3.47
N MET A 25 -0.96 14.39 3.15
CA MET A 25 -0.38 14.66 1.83
C MET A 25 0.91 13.88 1.59
N ARG A 26 1.69 13.61 2.64
CA ARG A 26 2.87 12.73 2.56
C ARG A 26 2.48 11.30 2.16
N ASN A 27 1.42 10.79 2.80
CA ASN A 27 0.93 9.45 2.52
C ASN A 27 0.31 9.35 1.13
N PHE A 28 -0.49 10.34 0.75
CA PHE A 28 -1.04 10.49 -0.59
C PHE A 28 0.08 10.54 -1.63
N PHE A 29 1.10 11.37 -1.39
CA PHE A 29 2.24 11.51 -2.28
C PHE A 29 2.92 10.16 -2.51
N ALA A 30 3.28 9.45 -1.44
CA ALA A 30 3.94 8.16 -1.54
C ALA A 30 3.09 7.10 -2.27
N ALA A 31 1.82 6.97 -1.90
CA ALA A 31 0.90 6.00 -2.53
C ALA A 31 0.67 6.34 -4.02
N TYR A 32 0.47 7.61 -4.34
CA TYR A 32 0.23 8.04 -5.72
C TYR A 32 1.49 7.98 -6.60
N SER A 33 2.67 8.21 -6.00
CA SER A 33 3.97 8.02 -6.67
C SER A 33 4.09 6.62 -7.24
N TYR A 34 3.67 5.61 -6.48
CA TYR A 34 3.67 4.22 -6.93
C TYR A 34 2.79 4.03 -8.17
N CYS A 35 1.57 4.58 -8.18
CA CYS A 35 0.66 4.48 -9.33
C CYS A 35 1.24 5.17 -10.57
N ILE A 36 1.84 6.35 -10.43
CA ILE A 36 2.51 7.05 -11.53
C ILE A 36 3.63 6.20 -12.11
N LEU A 37 4.50 5.66 -11.26
CA LEU A 37 5.62 4.80 -11.69
C LEU A 37 5.11 3.55 -12.39
N GLY A 38 4.10 2.88 -11.83
CA GLY A 38 3.46 1.72 -12.42
C GLY A 38 2.86 2.01 -13.80
N ARG A 39 2.17 3.16 -13.96
CA ARG A 39 1.58 3.58 -15.24
C ARG A 39 2.64 3.94 -16.29
N LEU A 40 3.71 4.60 -15.88
CA LEU A 40 4.84 4.88 -16.78
C LEU A 40 5.47 3.58 -17.25
N LEU A 41 5.66 2.62 -16.36
CA LEU A 41 6.18 1.30 -16.70
C LEU A 41 5.22 0.57 -17.66
N ASN A 42 3.91 0.57 -17.37
CA ASN A 42 2.88 -0.01 -18.25
C ASN A 42 2.95 0.56 -19.67
N GLN A 43 3.10 1.89 -19.81
CA GLN A 43 3.23 2.56 -21.11
C GLN A 43 4.48 2.13 -21.88
N VAL A 44 5.60 1.90 -21.18
CA VAL A 44 6.82 1.37 -21.80
C VAL A 44 6.59 -0.06 -22.27
N TYR A 45 5.99 -0.93 -21.45
CA TYR A 45 5.73 -2.32 -21.82
C TYR A 45 4.74 -2.47 -22.98
N ILE A 46 3.62 -1.72 -22.98
CA ILE A 46 2.67 -1.65 -24.10
C ILE A 46 3.41 -1.29 -25.39
N ARG A 47 4.35 -0.34 -25.32
CA ARG A 47 5.04 0.15 -26.50
C ARG A 47 6.09 -0.82 -27.07
N TYR A 48 6.71 -1.64 -26.23
CA TYR A 48 7.93 -2.37 -26.60
C TYR A 48 7.87 -3.90 -26.45
N ALA A 49 6.92 -4.46 -25.71
CA ALA A 49 7.02 -5.84 -25.25
C ALA A 49 5.82 -6.74 -25.55
N ALA A 50 4.59 -6.24 -25.53
CA ALA A 50 3.41 -7.11 -25.65
C ALA A 50 2.17 -6.38 -26.15
N ASP A 51 1.52 -6.95 -27.17
CA ASP A 51 0.22 -6.48 -27.68
C ASP A 51 -0.92 -6.75 -26.68
N ASP A 52 -0.77 -7.73 -25.79
CA ASP A 52 -1.79 -8.14 -24.80
C ASP A 52 -1.56 -7.58 -23.38
N TRP A 53 -0.56 -6.71 -23.20
CA TRP A 53 -0.24 -6.16 -21.89
C TRP A 53 -0.94 -4.83 -21.65
N ASP A 54 -2.04 -4.82 -20.90
CA ASP A 54 -2.60 -3.57 -20.35
C ASP A 54 -3.09 -3.77 -18.90
N ILE A 55 -2.36 -3.19 -17.95
CA ILE A 55 -2.72 -3.24 -16.53
C ILE A 55 -4.01 -2.44 -16.30
N SER A 56 -5.06 -3.11 -15.85
CA SER A 56 -6.34 -2.47 -15.50
C SER A 56 -6.18 -1.34 -14.48
N TRP A 57 -6.92 -0.24 -14.67
CA TRP A 57 -7.01 0.86 -13.70
C TRP A 57 -7.52 0.42 -12.32
N MET A 58 -8.27 -0.67 -12.25
CA MET A 58 -8.68 -1.23 -10.96
C MET A 58 -7.48 -1.64 -10.11
N ILE A 59 -6.43 -2.19 -10.70
CA ILE A 59 -5.23 -2.60 -9.97
C ILE A 59 -4.61 -1.39 -9.27
N ASP A 60 -4.50 -0.26 -9.97
CA ASP A 60 -3.94 0.95 -9.38
C ASP A 60 -4.78 1.50 -8.24
N TYR A 61 -6.09 1.60 -8.43
CA TYR A 61 -6.98 2.13 -7.39
C TYR A 61 -6.96 1.25 -6.15
N THR A 62 -6.96 -0.07 -6.33
CA THR A 62 -6.91 -1.02 -5.22
C THR A 62 -5.58 -0.94 -4.48
N ILE A 63 -4.46 -0.88 -5.19
CA ILE A 63 -3.13 -0.75 -4.57
C ILE A 63 -2.92 0.61 -3.93
N PHE A 64 -3.42 1.69 -4.55
CA PHE A 64 -3.41 3.03 -3.97
C PHE A 64 -4.14 3.03 -2.62
N ALA A 65 -5.37 2.50 -2.58
CA ALA A 65 -6.15 2.41 -1.35
C ALA A 65 -5.43 1.55 -0.30
N TRP A 66 -4.81 0.45 -0.72
CA TRP A 66 -4.03 -0.39 0.17
C TRP A 66 -2.85 0.37 0.79
N PHE A 67 -2.02 1.04 -0.03
CA PHE A 67 -0.88 1.80 0.47
C PHE A 67 -1.31 2.95 1.38
N MET A 68 -2.36 3.68 1.03
CA MET A 68 -2.91 4.74 1.87
C MET A 68 -3.31 4.23 3.26
N GLY A 69 -3.89 3.04 3.34
CA GLY A 69 -4.32 2.44 4.61
C GLY A 69 -3.20 1.75 5.40
N THR A 70 -2.06 1.43 4.78
CA THR A 70 -1.01 0.60 5.41
C THR A 70 0.35 1.27 5.53
N ILE A 71 0.53 2.46 4.96
CA ILE A 71 1.78 3.23 5.07
C ILE A 71 2.20 3.49 6.52
N HIS A 72 1.23 3.49 7.45
CA HIS A 72 1.46 3.56 8.89
C HIS A 72 2.39 2.45 9.42
N VAL A 73 2.45 1.28 8.76
CA VAL A 73 3.38 0.20 9.13
C VAL A 73 4.84 0.65 9.01
N GLN A 74 5.15 1.44 7.97
CA GLN A 74 6.47 2.07 7.86
C GLN A 74 6.66 3.14 8.94
N GLU A 75 5.65 3.99 9.14
CA GLU A 75 5.75 5.09 10.10
C GLU A 75 5.94 4.59 11.56
N PHE A 76 5.41 3.42 11.93
CA PHE A 76 5.67 2.81 13.24
C PHE A 76 7.14 2.44 13.45
N TYR A 77 7.80 1.95 12.39
CA TYR A 77 9.23 1.67 12.42
C TYR A 77 10.07 2.96 12.48
N ASP A 78 9.69 3.97 11.68
CA ASP A 78 10.45 5.20 11.51
C ASP A 78 10.24 6.24 12.63
N LEU A 79 9.48 5.94 13.68
CA LEU A 79 9.14 6.88 14.78
C LEU A 79 10.33 7.65 15.36
N GLU A 80 11.44 6.97 15.68
CA GLU A 80 12.64 7.62 16.23
C GLU A 80 13.37 8.46 15.18
N GLY A 81 13.44 7.98 13.94
CA GLY A 81 14.06 8.70 12.83
C GLY A 81 13.28 9.96 12.47
N ASP A 82 11.96 9.88 12.45
CA ASP A 82 11.07 11.00 12.20
C ASP A 82 11.13 12.04 13.33
N ARG A 83 11.27 11.62 14.59
CA ARG A 83 11.50 12.53 15.71
C ARG A 83 12.81 13.30 15.57
N ASN A 84 13.88 12.62 15.15
CA ASN A 84 15.19 13.26 14.97
C ASN A 84 15.23 14.20 13.74
N ALA A 85 14.36 13.97 12.77
CA ALA A 85 14.25 14.75 11.54
C ALA A 85 13.16 15.83 11.59
N ASP A 86 12.53 16.05 12.76
CA ASP A 86 11.43 17.00 12.99
C ASP A 86 10.27 16.84 11.99
N ARG A 87 9.89 15.58 11.73
CA ARG A 87 8.84 15.22 10.77
C ARG A 87 7.49 15.03 11.45
N GLU A 88 6.46 15.63 10.88
CA GLU A 88 5.06 15.48 11.33
C GLU A 88 4.38 14.29 10.62
N THR A 89 4.69 13.05 11.01
CA THR A 89 3.90 11.87 10.62
C THR A 89 2.70 11.67 11.55
N LEU A 90 1.67 10.94 11.10
CA LEU A 90 0.48 10.74 11.92
C LEU A 90 0.80 10.09 13.29
N PRO A 91 1.64 9.04 13.38
CA PRO A 91 2.06 8.48 14.66
C PRO A 91 2.73 9.49 15.61
N MET A 92 3.45 10.50 15.09
CA MET A 92 4.10 11.54 15.88
C MET A 92 3.13 12.56 16.46
N LEU A 93 1.99 12.79 15.79
CA LEU A 93 0.96 13.73 16.22
C LEU A 93 -0.02 13.12 17.23
N LEU A 94 0.00 11.79 17.40
CA LEU A 94 -0.93 11.06 18.25
C LEU A 94 -0.40 10.90 19.67
N SER A 95 -1.32 10.88 20.64
CA SER A 95 -1.01 10.45 22.01
C SER A 95 -0.67 8.95 22.04
N PRO A 96 -0.06 8.42 23.12
CA PRO A 96 0.21 6.99 23.25
C PRO A 96 -1.04 6.11 23.05
N ARG A 97 -2.22 6.56 23.52
CA ARG A 97 -3.49 5.87 23.26
C ARG A 97 -3.90 5.95 21.79
N GLY A 98 -3.68 7.10 21.15
CA GLY A 98 -3.91 7.29 19.72
C GLY A 98 -3.07 6.35 18.85
N LEU A 99 -1.82 6.08 19.24
CA LEU A 99 -0.95 5.13 18.54
C LEU A 99 -1.51 3.70 18.58
N VAL A 100 -2.03 3.27 19.73
CA VAL A 100 -2.70 1.97 19.87
C VAL A 100 -3.92 1.90 18.95
N TYR A 101 -4.77 2.93 18.94
CA TYR A 101 -5.91 2.98 18.03
C TYR A 101 -5.50 2.98 16.56
N LEU A 102 -4.40 3.64 16.20
CA LEU A 102 -3.88 3.64 14.83
C LEU A 102 -3.38 2.25 14.41
N ARG A 103 -2.69 1.52 15.30
CA ARG A 103 -2.29 0.12 15.06
C ARG A 103 -3.49 -0.79 14.88
N VAL A 104 -4.48 -0.70 15.77
CA VAL A 104 -5.73 -1.47 15.68
C VAL A 104 -6.48 -1.13 14.39
N GLY A 105 -6.59 0.15 14.04
CA GLY A 105 -7.23 0.62 12.81
C GLY A 105 -6.52 0.10 11.55
N THR A 106 -5.19 0.17 11.52
CA THR A 106 -4.36 -0.35 10.41
C THR A 106 -4.53 -1.86 10.26
N SER A 107 -4.53 -2.61 11.37
CA SER A 107 -4.77 -4.06 11.37
C SER A 107 -6.19 -4.41 10.93
N ALA A 108 -7.20 -3.69 11.41
CA ALA A 108 -8.58 -3.88 10.99
C ALA A 108 -8.74 -3.61 9.49
N PHE A 109 -8.09 -2.56 8.98
CA PHE A 109 -8.05 -2.26 7.55
C PHE A 109 -7.42 -3.41 6.74
N LEU A 110 -6.24 -3.91 7.16
CA LEU A 110 -5.55 -5.02 6.48
C LEU A 110 -6.44 -6.26 6.36
N VAL A 111 -7.13 -6.65 7.44
CA VAL A 111 -8.03 -7.81 7.46
C VAL A 111 -9.28 -7.56 6.61
N ALA A 112 -9.92 -6.39 6.76
CA ALA A 112 -11.14 -6.06 6.02
C ALA A 112 -10.86 -5.98 4.51
N PHE A 113 -9.76 -5.33 4.12
CA PHE A 113 -9.33 -5.20 2.73
C PHE A 113 -9.04 -6.58 2.12
N SER A 114 -8.22 -7.40 2.79
CA SER A 114 -7.86 -8.73 2.27
C SER A 114 -9.05 -9.69 2.22
N THR A 115 -10.00 -9.57 3.14
CA THR A 115 -11.26 -10.32 3.12
C THR A 115 -12.15 -9.86 1.97
N GLY A 116 -12.26 -8.55 1.73
CA GLY A 116 -12.97 -8.01 0.58
C GLY A 116 -12.39 -8.48 -0.76
N LEU A 117 -11.06 -8.49 -0.87
CA LEU A 117 -10.36 -9.01 -2.04
C LEU A 117 -10.55 -10.52 -2.20
N ALA A 118 -10.51 -11.30 -1.11
CA ALA A 118 -10.77 -12.74 -1.14
C ALA A 118 -12.22 -13.03 -1.59
N TYR A 119 -13.19 -12.25 -1.11
CA TYR A 119 -14.58 -12.37 -1.54
C TYR A 119 -14.73 -12.05 -3.04
N TRP A 120 -14.10 -10.97 -3.51
CA TRP A 120 -14.11 -10.65 -4.93
C TRP A 120 -13.46 -11.74 -5.79
N SER A 121 -12.36 -12.32 -5.30
CA SER A 121 -11.68 -13.45 -5.93
C SER A 121 -12.57 -14.70 -5.98
N TYR A 122 -13.29 -14.99 -4.90
CA TYR A 122 -14.25 -16.10 -4.83
C TYR A 122 -15.34 -15.98 -5.89
N LEU A 123 -15.87 -14.77 -6.13
CA LEU A 123 -16.86 -14.52 -7.19
C LEU A 123 -16.35 -14.79 -8.61
N LYS A 124 -15.03 -14.88 -8.79
CA LYS A 124 -14.37 -15.13 -10.09
C LYS A 124 -13.59 -16.44 -10.13
N MET A 125 -13.74 -17.30 -9.13
CA MET A 125 -12.90 -18.50 -8.96
C MET A 125 -13.00 -19.48 -10.14
N ASP A 126 -14.10 -19.47 -10.88
CA ASP A 126 -14.32 -20.32 -12.05
C ASP A 126 -13.50 -19.90 -13.29
N GLN A 127 -12.91 -18.70 -13.29
CA GLN A 127 -12.16 -18.16 -14.42
C GLN A 127 -10.73 -18.70 -14.52
N ASP A 128 -10.09 -18.95 -13.36
CA ASP A 128 -8.73 -19.45 -13.29
C ASP A 128 -8.51 -20.21 -11.96
N MET A 129 -8.00 -21.43 -12.05
CA MET A 129 -7.71 -22.29 -10.90
C MET A 129 -6.72 -21.69 -9.91
N MET A 130 -5.90 -20.72 -10.33
CA MET A 130 -4.92 -20.02 -9.49
C MET A 130 -5.55 -18.94 -8.61
N ILE A 131 -6.78 -18.50 -8.90
CA ILE A 131 -7.47 -17.46 -8.13
C ILE A 131 -7.67 -17.92 -6.68
N GLY A 132 -8.15 -19.14 -6.45
CA GLY A 132 -8.39 -19.68 -5.11
C GLY A 132 -7.13 -19.71 -4.24
N PRO A 133 -6.04 -20.38 -4.67
CA PRO A 133 -4.77 -20.41 -3.95
C PRO A 133 -4.19 -19.02 -3.68
N MET A 134 -4.23 -18.10 -4.65
CA MET A 134 -3.69 -16.75 -4.46
C MET A 134 -4.55 -15.91 -3.51
N ALA A 135 -5.88 -16.02 -3.59
CA ALA A 135 -6.80 -15.39 -2.66
C ALA A 135 -6.59 -15.87 -1.21
N ALA A 136 -6.32 -17.17 -1.03
CA ALA A 136 -5.97 -17.72 0.28
C ALA A 136 -4.60 -17.22 0.77
N LEU A 137 -3.58 -17.23 -0.10
CA LEU A 137 -2.24 -16.76 0.24
C LEU A 137 -2.23 -15.28 0.65
N GLN A 138 -2.88 -14.40 -0.13
CA GLN A 138 -2.93 -12.97 0.20
C GLN A 138 -3.68 -12.72 1.53
N LEU A 139 -4.73 -13.49 1.82
CA LEU A 139 -5.49 -13.38 3.06
C LEU A 139 -4.65 -13.81 4.27
N ILE A 140 -3.93 -14.94 4.16
CA ILE A 140 -3.05 -15.44 5.23
C ILE A 140 -1.94 -14.42 5.50
N LEU A 141 -1.25 -13.94 4.46
CA LEU A 141 -0.16 -12.98 4.61
C LEU A 141 -0.65 -11.65 5.20
N SER A 142 -1.79 -11.13 4.74
CA SER A 142 -2.37 -9.88 5.24
C SER A 142 -2.84 -10.00 6.68
N THR A 143 -3.44 -11.14 7.05
CA THR A 143 -3.87 -11.41 8.43
C THR A 143 -2.66 -11.57 9.35
N TYR A 144 -1.61 -12.23 8.89
CA TYR A 144 -0.37 -12.35 9.66
C TYR A 144 0.31 -10.99 9.86
N LEU A 145 0.35 -10.14 8.82
CA LEU A 145 0.84 -8.76 8.94
C LEU A 145 -0.01 -7.96 9.95
N ALA A 146 -1.34 -8.07 9.87
CA ALA A 146 -2.27 -7.41 10.78
C ALA A 146 -2.02 -7.83 12.24
N TYR A 147 -1.84 -9.13 12.48
CA TYR A 147 -1.45 -9.66 13.78
C TYR A 147 -0.14 -9.04 14.27
N ARG A 148 0.90 -8.99 13.43
CA ARG A 148 2.18 -8.38 13.81
C ARG A 148 2.03 -6.92 14.21
N VAL A 149 1.26 -6.14 13.46
CA VAL A 149 1.05 -4.70 13.71
C VAL A 149 0.46 -4.44 15.10
N VAL A 150 -0.45 -5.30 15.57
CA VAL A 150 -1.15 -5.14 16.86
C VAL A 150 -0.44 -5.85 18.01
N ALA A 151 0.05 -7.06 17.79
CA ALA A 151 0.55 -7.91 18.86
C ALA A 151 2.05 -7.74 19.15
N LEU A 152 2.83 -7.28 18.16
CA LEU A 152 4.28 -7.13 18.29
C LEU A 152 4.63 -5.64 18.26
N GLU A 153 5.05 -5.14 19.42
CA GLU A 153 5.44 -3.74 19.58
C GLU A 153 6.95 -3.62 19.86
N GLY A 154 7.53 -2.54 19.36
CA GLY A 154 8.91 -2.15 19.64
C GLY A 154 9.76 -2.10 18.38
N TYR A 155 10.79 -1.25 18.41
CA TYR A 155 11.61 -0.91 17.24
C TYR A 155 12.10 -2.12 16.42
N LYS A 156 12.59 -3.18 17.09
CA LYS A 156 13.07 -4.39 16.40
C LYS A 156 11.95 -5.13 15.67
N GLU A 157 10.80 -5.24 16.30
CA GLU A 157 9.64 -5.94 15.74
C GLU A 157 8.98 -5.11 14.63
N ASP A 158 8.88 -3.80 14.79
CA ASP A 158 8.37 -2.89 13.77
C ASP A 158 9.28 -2.88 12.53
N ARG A 159 10.62 -2.86 12.74
CA ARG A 159 11.61 -3.00 11.67
C ARG A 159 11.45 -4.31 10.92
N ALA A 160 11.30 -5.41 11.63
CA ALA A 160 11.10 -6.73 11.02
C ALA A 160 9.79 -6.77 10.24
N THR A 161 8.71 -6.25 10.83
CA THR A 161 7.38 -6.15 10.22
C THR A 161 7.42 -5.38 8.90
N TYR A 162 8.07 -4.21 8.88
CA TYR A 162 8.20 -3.41 7.67
C TYR A 162 9.10 -4.07 6.61
N HIS A 163 10.30 -4.50 6.95
CA HIS A 163 11.24 -4.99 5.93
C HIS A 163 10.96 -6.40 5.42
N HIS A 164 10.41 -7.30 6.25
CA HIS A 164 10.26 -8.71 5.90
C HIS A 164 8.81 -9.12 5.65
N TYR A 165 7.84 -8.48 6.32
CA TYR A 165 6.44 -8.93 6.31
C TYR A 165 5.48 -7.99 5.59
N TYR A 166 5.90 -6.76 5.27
CA TYR A 166 5.06 -5.80 4.56
C TYR A 166 4.95 -6.09 3.05
N TYR A 167 6.05 -6.46 2.41
CA TYR A 167 6.08 -6.66 0.96
C TYR A 167 5.45 -7.98 0.47
N PRO A 168 5.57 -9.12 1.17
CA PRO A 168 4.90 -10.37 0.75
C PRO A 168 3.38 -10.23 0.49
N PRO A 169 2.57 -9.62 1.37
CA PRO A 169 1.16 -9.41 1.08
C PRO A 169 0.93 -8.47 -0.10
N VAL A 170 1.76 -7.43 -0.30
CA VAL A 170 1.68 -6.56 -1.50
C VAL A 170 1.80 -7.38 -2.78
N PHE A 171 2.81 -8.25 -2.88
CA PHE A 171 2.99 -9.10 -4.04
C PHE A 171 1.82 -10.06 -4.22
N ALA A 172 1.37 -10.73 -3.16
CA ALA A 172 0.23 -11.64 -3.23
C ALA A 172 -1.06 -10.93 -3.67
N ILE A 173 -1.31 -9.71 -3.19
CA ILE A 173 -2.43 -8.87 -3.62
C ILE A 173 -2.30 -8.51 -5.10
N LEU A 174 -1.12 -8.07 -5.56
CA LEU A 174 -0.88 -7.75 -6.98
C LEU A 174 -1.15 -8.96 -7.88
N PHE A 175 -0.63 -10.14 -7.54
CA PHE A 175 -0.88 -11.36 -8.30
C PHE A 175 -2.37 -11.74 -8.31
N THR A 176 -3.03 -11.64 -7.16
CA THR A 176 -4.48 -11.89 -7.05
C THR A 176 -5.26 -10.92 -7.94
N LEU A 177 -4.93 -9.63 -7.91
CA LEU A 177 -5.58 -8.62 -8.74
C LEU A 177 -5.36 -8.87 -10.23
N VAL A 178 -4.15 -9.26 -10.64
CA VAL A 178 -3.88 -9.63 -12.05
C VAL A 178 -4.74 -10.81 -12.49
N LEU A 179 -4.92 -11.83 -11.64
CA LEU A 179 -5.76 -12.99 -11.99
C LEU A 179 -7.26 -12.62 -12.06
N VAL A 180 -7.73 -11.77 -11.16
CA VAL A 180 -9.16 -11.41 -11.03
C VAL A 180 -9.55 -10.29 -12.00
N THR A 181 -8.60 -9.54 -12.57
CA THR A 181 -8.89 -8.43 -13.51
C THR A 181 -8.58 -8.73 -14.97
N LYS A 182 -7.98 -9.89 -15.26
CA LYS A 182 -7.99 -10.48 -16.60
C LYS A 182 -9.42 -10.82 -17.04
#